data_AF-A0AAE3LBE8-F1
#
_entry.id   AF-A0AAE3LBE8-F1
#
_cell.length_a   1.000
_cell.length_b   1.000
_cell.length_c   1.000
_cell.angle_alpha   90.00
_cell.angle_beta   90.00
_cell.angle_gamma   90.00
#
_symmetry.space_group_name_H-M   'P 1'
#
loop_
_entity.id
_entity.type
_entity.pdbx_description
1 polymer ?
#
loop_
_entity_poly.entity_id
_entity_poly.type
_entity_poly.pdbx_seq_one_letter_code
_entity_poly.pdbx_strand_id
1 'polypeptide(L)' 'MTNAYVEYRPKSADQKHGVTHHVVIVNEKEVKEFKTQLEAEKWACGQGYTVHVARERHRQDRPNPAHWRKSDCKTS' A
#
# COMPACT_ATOMS: atom_id res chain seq x y z
N MET A 1 8.17 16.49 3.84
CA MET A 1 7.49 15.52 2.96
C MET A 1 6.49 14.75 3.80
N THR A 2 5.26 14.59 3.31
CA THR A 2 4.22 13.79 3.99
C THR A 2 4.45 12.31 3.70
N ASN A 3 4.22 11.44 4.68
CA ASN A 3 4.32 10.00 4.47
C ASN A 3 3.05 9.46 3.80
N ALA A 4 3.23 8.57 2.83
CA ALA A 4 2.16 7.80 2.22
C ALA A 4 2.39 6.32 2.47
N TYR A 5 1.34 5.58 2.81
CA TYR A 5 1.39 4.15 3.08
C TYR A 5 0.57 3.41 2.02
N VAL A 6 1.21 2.51 1.29
CA VAL A 6 0.57 1.65 0.30
C VAL A 6 0.25 0.32 0.98
N GLU A 7 -1.03 0.03 1.18
CA GLU A 7 -1.51 -1.21 1.81
C GLU A 7 -2.27 -2.09 0.82
N TYR A 8 -2.13 -3.40 1.00
CA TYR A 8 -3.01 -4.37 0.35
C TYR A 8 -4.27 -4.53 1.23
N ARG A 9 -5.46 -4.34 0.64
CA ARG A 9 -6.75 -4.50 1.35
C ARG A 9 -7.58 -5.60 0.67
N PRO A 10 -7.70 -6.81 1.25
CA PRO A 10 -8.72 -7.74 0.79
C PRO A 10 -10.10 -7.17 1.15
N LYS A 11 -11.03 -7.04 0.18
CA LYS A 11 -12.41 -6.55 0.41
C LYS A 11 -13.26 -7.46 1.31
N SER A 12 -12.73 -8.56 1.85
CA SER A 12 -13.54 -9.53 2.58
C SER A 12 -12.90 -9.96 3.90
N ALA A 13 -13.76 -10.11 4.91
CA ALA A 13 -13.47 -10.91 6.09
C ALA A 13 -13.10 -12.36 5.72
N ASP A 14 -13.56 -12.81 4.55
CA ASP A 14 -13.26 -14.12 3.97
C ASP A 14 -11.77 -14.24 3.58
N GLN A 15 -11.12 -15.23 4.16
CA GLN A 15 -9.70 -15.53 3.98
C GLN A 15 -9.39 -16.17 2.62
N LYS A 16 -10.42 -16.57 1.85
CA LYS A 16 -10.28 -17.20 0.53
C LYS A 16 -10.41 -16.21 -0.63
N HIS A 17 -10.88 -14.99 -0.39
CA HIS A 17 -10.97 -13.99 -1.45
C HIS A 17 -9.57 -13.46 -1.79
N GLY A 18 -9.19 -13.61 -3.06
CA GLY A 18 -7.97 -13.05 -3.62
C GLY A 18 -7.93 -11.53 -3.48
N VAL A 19 -6.72 -10.98 -3.52
CA VAL A 19 -6.46 -9.53 -3.43
C VAL A 19 -7.23 -8.82 -4.54
N THR A 20 -8.00 -7.78 -4.19
CA THR A 20 -8.83 -7.05 -5.16
C THR A 20 -8.34 -5.63 -5.44
N HIS A 21 -7.58 -5.01 -4.52
CA HIS A 21 -7.07 -3.65 -4.67
C HIS A 21 -6.00 -3.29 -3.61
N HIS A 22 -5.30 -2.20 -3.90
CA HIS A 22 -4.28 -1.54 -3.10
C HIS A 22 -4.73 -0.13 -2.77
N VAL A 23 -4.50 0.33 -1.54
CA VAL A 23 -4.90 1.67 -1.09
C VAL A 23 -3.67 2.50 -0.77
N VAL A 24 -3.75 3.81 -1.04
CA VAL A 24 -2.79 4.80 -0.56
C VAL A 24 -3.41 5.55 0.60
N ILE A 25 -2.72 5.53 1.74
CA ILE A 25 -3.14 6.17 2.98
C ILE A 25 -2.20 7.33 3.26
N VAL A 26 -2.76 8.52 3.47
CA VAL A 26 -2.02 9.75 3.83
C VAL A 26 -2.75 10.39 4.99
N ASN A 27 -2.03 10.74 6.06
CA ASN A 27 -2.63 11.27 7.30
C ASN A 27 -3.79 10.39 7.81
N GLU A 28 -3.57 9.07 7.83
CA GLU A 28 -4.53 8.06 8.31
C GLU A 28 -5.84 7.97 7.50
N LYS A 29 -5.91 8.63 6.34
CA LYS A 29 -7.06 8.59 5.43
C LYS A 29 -6.69 7.90 4.12
N GLU A 30 -7.54 7.01 3.66
CA GLU A 30 -7.46 6.46 2.32
C GLU A 30 -7.74 7.58 1.31
N VAL A 31 -6.76 7.88 0.46
CA VAL A 31 -6.85 8.96 -0.53
C VAL A 31 -7.06 8.43 -1.94
N LYS A 32 -6.70 7.17 -2.21
CA LYS A 32 -6.85 6.56 -3.52
C LYS A 32 -6.73 5.03 -3.49
N GLU A 33 -7.41 4.37 -4.42
CA GLU A 33 -7.32 2.92 -4.65
C GLU A 33 -6.71 2.62 -6.04
N PHE A 34 -6.00 1.51 -6.13
CA PHE A 34 -5.36 1.00 -7.34
C PHE A 34 -5.50 -0.51 -7.45
N LYS A 35 -5.35 -1.05 -8.66
CA LYS A 35 -5.40 -2.51 -8.86
C LYS A 35 -4.10 -3.15 -8.40
N THR A 36 -2.96 -2.50 -8.70
CA THR A 36 -1.63 -3.03 -8.39
C THR A 36 -0.88 -2.17 -7.38
N GLN A 37 0.00 -2.81 -6.61
CA GLN A 37 0.91 -2.12 -5.69
C GLN A 37 1.83 -1.12 -6.40
N LEU A 38 2.30 -1.46 -7.60
CA LEU A 38 3.19 -0.60 -8.39
C LEU A 38 2.50 0.70 -8.83
N GLU A 39 1.23 0.65 -9.21
CA GLU A 39 0.46 1.84 -9.57
C GLU A 39 0.28 2.77 -8.37
N ALA A 40 -0.03 2.21 -7.20
CA ALA A 40 -0.14 2.96 -5.96
C ALA A 40 1.18 3.62 -5.56
N GLU A 41 2.29 2.88 -5.63
CA GLU A 41 3.65 3.38 -5.37
C GLU A 41 4.03 4.52 -6.32
N LYS A 42 3.87 4.31 -7.63
CA LYS A 42 4.18 5.33 -8.65
C LYS A 42 3.36 6.60 -8.47
N TRP A 43 2.05 6.46 -8.22
CA TRP A 43 1.20 7.62 -7.98
C TRP A 43 1.65 8.38 -6.74
N ALA A 44 1.89 7.70 -5.62
CA ALA A 44 2.30 8.33 -4.37
C ALA A 44 3.69 9.00 -4.48
N CYS A 45 4.64 8.38 -5.18
CA CYS A 45 5.92 9.01 -5.50
C CYS A 45 5.74 10.25 -6.38
N GLY A 46 4.87 10.21 -7.39
CA GLY A 46 4.56 11.36 -8.26
C GLY A 46 3.86 12.52 -7.54
N GLN A 47 3.28 12.30 -6.35
CA GLN A 47 2.76 13.35 -5.48
C GLN A 47 3.83 13.96 -4.55
N GLY A 48 5.06 13.45 -4.57
CA GLY A 48 6.15 13.93 -3.70
C GLY A 48 6.08 13.41 -2.26
N TYR A 49 5.39 12.28 -2.03
CA TYR A 49 5.31 11.65 -0.72
C TYR A 49 6.54 10.78 -0.41
N THR A 50 6.84 10.62 0.88
CA THR A 50 7.71 9.53 1.34
C THR A 50 6.87 8.25 1.39
N VAL A 51 7.08 7.36 0.43
CA VAL A 51 6.20 6.19 0.26
C VAL A 51 6.72 4.97 1.04
N HIS A 52 5.84 4.38 1.83
CA HIS A 52 6.04 3.11 2.53
C HIS A 52 5.11 2.07 1.94
N VAL A 53 5.66 0.96 1.48
CA VAL A 53 4.90 -0.09 0.80
C VAL A 53 4.82 -1.32 1.70
N ALA A 54 3.60 -1.75 2.04
CA ALA A 54 3.38 -3.00 2.76
C ALA A 54 3.73 -4.17 1.84
N ARG A 55 4.61 -5.07 2.25
CA ARG A 55 4.89 -6.28 1.47
C ARG A 55 3.60 -7.12 1.34
N GLU A 56 3.19 -7.41 0.10
CA GLU A 56 2.08 -8.33 -0.18
C GLU A 56 2.37 -9.69 0.49
N ARG A 57 1.40 -10.18 1.27
CA ARG A 57 1.50 -11.47 1.95
C ARG A 57 0.71 -12.51 1.17
N HIS A 58 1.38 -13.58 0.75
CA HIS A 58 0.70 -14.80 0.30
C HIS A 58 0.15 -15.65 1.46
N ARG A 59 0.44 -15.32 2.73
CA ARG A 59 0.00 -16.10 3.89
C ARG A 59 -0.85 -15.27 4.84
N GLN A 60 -1.96 -15.87 5.26
CA GLN A 60 -3.08 -15.35 6.07
C GLN A 60 -2.71 -14.93 7.50
N ASP A 61 -1.45 -14.61 7.78
CA ASP A 61 -0.98 -14.19 9.11
C ASP A 61 -1.27 -12.69 9.32
N ARG A 62 -2.56 -12.38 9.45
CA ARG A 62 -3.11 -11.03 9.67
C ARG A 62 -2.75 -10.36 11.03
N PRO A 63 -2.39 -11.06 12.13
CA PRO A 63 -2.25 -10.40 13.44
C PRO A 63 -0.93 -9.66 13.67
N ASN A 64 0.09 -9.80 12.80
CA ASN A 64 1.37 -9.11 12.98
C ASN A 64 1.77 -8.29 11.73
N PRO A 65 1.27 -7.06 11.56
CA PRO A 65 1.50 -6.26 10.35
C PRO A 65 2.82 -5.49 10.41
N ALA A 66 3.95 -6.08 9.99
CA ALA A 66 5.14 -5.27 9.73
C ALA A 66 6.19 -6.00 8.88
N HIS A 67 6.35 -5.56 7.63
CA HIS A 67 7.65 -5.22 7.04
C HIS A 67 7.38 -4.25 5.90
N TRP A 68 7.29 -2.97 6.25
CA TRP A 68 7.19 -1.88 5.28
C TRP A 68 8.52 -1.74 4.55
N ARG A 69 8.50 -1.73 3.22
CA ARG A 69 9.65 -1.30 2.42
C ARG A 69 9.50 0.19 2.15
N LYS A 70 10.55 0.97 2.40
CA LYS A 70 10.60 2.35 1.89
C LYS A 70 10.74 2.28 0.37
N SER A 71 9.87 2.96 -0.36
CA SER A 71 10.04 3.09 -1.80
C SER A 71 11.21 4.03 -2.09
N ASP A 72 12.04 3.65 -3.06
CA ASP A 72 13.03 4.54 -3.62
C ASP A 72 12.35 5.44 -4.65
N CYS A 73 11.53 6.39 -4.17
CA CYS A 73 11.00 7.45 -5.01
C CYS A 73 12.18 8.30 -5.47
N LYS A 74 12.72 8.00 -6.65
CA LYS A 74 13.71 8.87 -7.30
C LYS A 74 12.99 10.15 -7.69
N THR A 75 13.20 11.22 -6.94
CA THR A 75 12.92 12.58 -7.39
C THR A 75 13.81 12.85 -8.60
N SER A 76 13.23 12.71 -9.80
CA SER A 76 13.79 13.21 -11.05
C SER A 76 13.67 14.72 -11.11
#